data_AF-A0A2J6HHX4-F1
#
_entry.id   AF-A0A2J6HHX4-F1
#
_cell.length_a   1.000
_cell.length_b   1.000
_cell.length_c   1.000
_cell.angle_alpha   90.00
_cell.angle_beta   90.00
_cell.angle_gamma   90.00
#
_symmetry.space_group_name_H-M   'P 1'
#
loop_
_entity.id
_entity.type
_entity.pdbx_description
1 polymer ?
#
loop_
_entity_poly.entity_id
_entity_poly.type
_entity_poly.pdbx_seq_one_letter_code
_entity_poly.pdbx_strand_id
1 'polypeptide(L)'
;LGAWNQKHADAIFGTLPGMPLGHFYGPTTLSKDSTVLYLFLQGQQNGNIMIKGLNNAIKSVTVLGEGTVCSHKVVGKISWSKVPGLVYICVPKGVQDKYMTVLRVELDAPLSLYRGKGGL
;
A
#
# COMPACT_ATOMS: atom_id res chain seq x y z
N LEU A 1 1.71 2.83 -23.11
CA LEU A 1 1.61 1.69 -22.17
C LEU A 1 2.95 0.99 -21.92
N GLY A 2 3.74 0.65 -22.94
CA GLY A 2 4.99 -0.12 -22.76
C GLY A 2 5.97 0.44 -21.71
N ALA A 3 6.26 1.74 -21.76
CA ALA A 3 7.15 2.38 -20.79
C ALA A 3 6.65 2.31 -19.33
N TRP A 4 5.34 2.41 -19.12
CA TRP A 4 4.75 2.28 -17.79
C TRP A 4 4.79 0.83 -17.29
N ASN A 5 4.46 -0.13 -18.15
CA ASN A 5 4.55 -1.55 -17.81
C ASN A 5 5.98 -1.97 -17.45
N GLN A 6 6.99 -1.42 -18.15
CA GLN A 6 8.39 -1.69 -17.83
C GLN A 6 8.79 -1.07 -16.49
N LYS A 7 8.37 0.19 -16.24
CA LYS A 7 8.65 0.92 -14.99
C LYS A 7 8.03 0.26 -13.76
N HIS A 8 6.85 -0.34 -13.90
CA HIS A 8 6.05 -0.91 -12.80
C HIS A 8 5.90 -2.43 -12.90
N ALA A 9 6.79 -3.10 -13.64
CA ALA A 9 6.74 -4.53 -13.93
C ALA A 9 6.57 -5.38 -12.66
N ASP A 10 7.31 -5.04 -11.60
CA ASP A 10 7.32 -5.75 -10.31
C ASP A 10 5.97 -5.77 -9.60
N ALA A 11 5.09 -4.79 -9.88
CA ALA A 11 3.76 -4.71 -9.31
C ALA A 11 2.71 -5.54 -10.08
N ILE A 12 3.04 -6.03 -11.27
CA ILE A 12 2.08 -6.63 -12.21
C ILE A 12 2.47 -8.06 -12.55
N PHE A 13 3.72 -8.28 -12.93
CA PHE A 13 4.15 -9.58 -13.45
C PHE A 13 4.54 -10.51 -12.31
N GLY A 14 3.85 -11.66 -12.25
CA GLY A 14 4.10 -12.67 -11.23
C GLY A 14 3.65 -12.26 -9.82
N THR A 15 2.82 -11.23 -9.70
CA THR A 15 2.18 -10.85 -8.44
C THR A 15 0.92 -11.68 -8.17
N LEU A 16 0.53 -11.71 -6.90
CA LEU A 16 -0.69 -12.33 -6.41
C LEU A 16 -1.80 -11.28 -6.26
N PRO A 17 -3.08 -11.71 -6.17
CA PRO A 17 -4.17 -10.81 -5.79
C PRO A 17 -3.85 -10.09 -4.48
N GLY A 18 -4.12 -8.79 -4.43
CA GLY A 18 -3.82 -7.96 -3.27
C GLY A 18 -4.87 -8.02 -2.17
N MET A 19 -5.02 -6.91 -1.47
CA MET A 19 -5.97 -6.76 -0.37
C MET A 19 -7.44 -6.87 -0.84
N PRO A 20 -8.32 -7.46 -0.02
CA PRO A 20 -9.76 -7.37 -0.23
C PRO A 20 -10.26 -5.92 -0.21
N LEU A 21 -11.44 -5.71 -0.80
CA LEU A 21 -12.14 -4.42 -0.75
C LEU A 21 -12.35 -3.93 0.69
N GLY A 22 -12.29 -2.61 0.87
CA GLY A 22 -12.49 -1.94 2.16
C GLY A 22 -11.19 -1.63 2.94
N HIS A 23 -10.07 -2.26 2.59
CA HIS A 23 -8.77 -2.01 3.22
C HIS A 23 -8.00 -0.83 2.61
N PHE A 24 -8.20 -0.59 1.32
CA PHE A 24 -7.54 0.50 0.58
C PHE A 24 -8.46 1.01 -0.54
N TYR A 25 -8.34 2.29 -0.87
CA TYR A 25 -9.09 2.90 -1.97
C TYR A 25 -8.28 2.82 -3.27
N GLY A 26 -8.38 1.67 -3.94
CA GLY A 26 -7.73 1.42 -5.22
C GLY A 26 -7.34 -0.04 -5.39
N PRO A 27 -6.87 -0.42 -6.59
CA PRO A 27 -6.32 -1.75 -6.85
C PRO A 27 -5.07 -2.00 -6.01
N THR A 28 -4.83 -3.27 -5.67
CA THR A 28 -3.61 -3.69 -4.99
C THR A 28 -3.17 -5.06 -5.49
N THR A 29 -1.87 -5.32 -5.43
CA THR A 29 -1.27 -6.63 -5.71
C THR A 29 -0.21 -6.95 -4.65
N LEU A 30 0.20 -8.21 -4.58
CA LEU A 30 1.22 -8.68 -3.64
C LEU A 30 2.37 -9.37 -4.37
N SER A 31 3.59 -9.24 -3.84
CA SER A 31 4.69 -10.13 -4.25
C SER A 31 4.35 -11.61 -3.97
N LYS A 32 5.09 -12.53 -4.59
CA LYS A 32 4.86 -13.98 -4.44
C LYS A 32 4.97 -14.48 -3.00
N ASP A 33 5.88 -13.91 -2.23
CA ASP A 33 6.06 -14.20 -0.80
C ASP A 33 5.09 -13.37 0.09
N SER A 34 4.26 -12.53 -0.52
CA SER A 34 3.29 -11.63 0.14
C SER A 34 3.90 -10.61 1.11
N THR A 35 5.21 -10.34 1.03
CA THR A 35 5.90 -9.37 1.91
C THR A 35 5.96 -7.97 1.32
N VAL A 36 5.64 -7.80 0.04
CA VAL A 36 5.56 -6.50 -0.63
C VAL A 36 4.13 -6.28 -1.12
N LEU A 37 3.52 -5.21 -0.65
CA LEU A 37 2.20 -4.76 -1.05
C LEU A 37 2.33 -3.58 -2.03
N TYR A 38 1.72 -3.73 -3.20
CA TYR A 38 1.67 -2.67 -4.21
C TYR A 38 0.32 -1.97 -4.17
N LEU A 39 0.33 -0.64 -4.07
CA LEU A 39 -0.87 0.20 -4.03
C LEU A 39 -0.95 1.06 -5.28
N PHE A 40 -2.03 0.93 -6.05
CA PHE A 40 -2.24 1.68 -7.27
C PHE A 40 -3.10 2.91 -6.96
N LEU A 41 -2.49 4.10 -6.99
CA LEU A 41 -3.15 5.36 -6.64
C LEU A 41 -3.95 5.91 -7.82
N GLN A 42 -5.27 5.95 -7.68
CA GLN A 42 -6.13 6.45 -8.74
C GLN A 42 -5.91 7.94 -9.00
N GLY A 43 -5.58 8.29 -10.25
CA GLY A 43 -5.36 9.67 -10.66
C GLY A 43 -4.04 10.27 -10.15
N GLN A 44 -4.02 11.57 -9.91
CA GLN A 44 -2.85 12.34 -9.48
C GLN A 44 -2.85 12.56 -7.95
N GLN A 45 -3.17 11.51 -7.19
CA GLN A 45 -3.25 11.58 -5.74
C GLN A 45 -1.90 11.97 -5.12
N ASN A 46 -1.98 12.90 -4.16
CA ASN A 46 -0.89 13.36 -3.31
C ASN A 46 -1.45 13.60 -1.90
N GLY A 47 -0.56 13.73 -0.91
CA GLY A 47 -0.95 13.82 0.50
C GLY A 47 -1.22 12.46 1.13
N ASN A 48 -2.09 12.41 2.13
CA ASN A 48 -2.30 11.21 2.94
C ASN A 48 -3.24 10.21 2.23
N ILE A 49 -2.70 9.05 1.87
CA ILE A 49 -3.48 7.87 1.48
C ILE A 49 -3.57 6.91 2.67
N MET A 50 -4.67 6.17 2.78
CA MET A 50 -5.02 5.41 3.99
C MET A 50 -5.10 3.92 3.72
N ILE A 51 -4.51 3.12 4.61
CA ILE A 51 -4.69 1.67 4.69
C ILE A 51 -5.39 1.34 6.02
N LYS A 52 -6.45 0.54 5.95
CA LYS A 52 -7.20 0.05 7.11
C LYS A 52 -6.83 -1.39 7.41
N GLY A 53 -6.75 -1.73 8.70
CA GLY A 53 -6.64 -3.12 9.11
C GLY A 53 -5.26 -3.75 8.90
N LEU A 54 -4.20 -2.98 8.65
CA LEU A 54 -2.86 -3.54 8.46
C LEU A 54 -2.25 -3.96 9.80
N ASN A 55 -2.00 -5.26 9.99
CA ASN A 55 -1.37 -5.77 11.22
C ASN A 55 0.15 -5.66 11.18
N ASN A 56 0.74 -5.68 9.98
CA ASN A 56 2.18 -5.65 9.76
C ASN A 56 2.81 -4.32 10.16
N ALA A 57 4.08 -4.38 10.60
CA ALA A 57 4.94 -3.21 10.56
C ALA A 57 5.38 -2.94 9.12
N ILE A 58 5.44 -1.66 8.76
CA ILE A 58 5.96 -1.22 7.46
C ILE A 58 7.46 -0.97 7.61
N LYS A 59 8.27 -1.66 6.82
CA LYS A 59 9.73 -1.46 6.73
C LYS A 59 10.07 -0.23 5.91
N SER A 60 9.44 -0.08 4.75
CA SER A 60 9.67 1.05 3.85
C SER A 60 8.46 1.29 2.94
N VAL A 61 8.32 2.53 2.47
CA VAL A 61 7.36 2.89 1.42
C VAL A 61 8.07 3.70 0.36
N THR A 62 7.98 3.30 -0.90
CA THR A 62 8.59 4.02 -2.02
C THR A 62 7.63 4.16 -3.21
N VAL A 63 7.80 5.22 -3.99
CA VAL A 63 7.15 5.37 -5.30
C VAL A 63 7.88 4.47 -6.29
N LEU A 64 7.20 3.43 -6.80
CA LEU A 64 7.80 2.46 -7.69
C LEU A 64 8.24 3.12 -9.01
N GLY A 65 9.44 2.76 -9.47
CA GLY A 65 10.05 3.28 -10.68
C GLY A 65 10.60 4.71 -10.60
N GLU A 66 10.34 5.45 -9.53
CA GLU A 66 11.03 6.71 -9.22
C GLU A 66 12.03 6.53 -8.07
N GLY A 67 11.67 5.75 -7.05
CA GLY A 67 12.50 5.48 -5.87
C GLY A 67 12.28 6.45 -4.70
N THR A 68 11.44 7.47 -4.86
CA THR A 68 11.15 8.44 -3.80
C THR A 68 10.51 7.76 -2.59
N VAL A 69 11.10 7.96 -1.42
CA VAL A 69 10.63 7.40 -0.15
C VAL A 69 9.44 8.22 0.37
N CYS A 70 8.38 7.55 0.76
CA CYS A 70 7.22 8.16 1.40
C CYS A 70 7.25 7.93 2.92
N SER A 71 6.89 8.95 3.69
CA SER A 71 6.69 8.78 5.12
C SER A 71 5.34 8.11 5.41
N HIS A 72 5.25 7.41 6.53
CA HIS A 72 4.00 6.83 7.00
C HIS A 72 3.82 7.04 8.51
N LYS A 73 2.58 7.03 8.97
CA LYS A 73 2.22 7.12 10.39
C LYS A 73 1.04 6.24 10.72
N VAL A 74 1.00 5.73 11.95
CA VAL A 74 -0.13 4.98 12.49
C VAL A 74 -0.93 5.88 13.42
N VAL A 75 -2.25 5.97 13.23
CA VAL A 75 -3.16 6.81 14.02
C VAL A 75 -4.27 5.96 14.61
N GLY A 76 -4.66 6.23 15.85
CA GLY A 76 -5.79 5.57 16.50
C GLY A 76 -5.51 4.13 16.97
N LYS A 77 -4.23 3.71 17.02
CA LYS A 77 -3.86 2.43 17.66
C LYS A 77 -3.98 2.57 19.18
N ILE A 78 -4.74 1.67 19.79
CA ILE A 78 -4.89 1.58 21.25
C ILE A 78 -4.05 0.40 21.74
N SER A 79 -3.18 0.61 22.73
CA SER A 79 -2.17 -0.37 23.14
C SER A 79 -2.72 -1.73 23.57
N TRP A 80 -3.90 -1.74 24.21
CA TRP A 80 -4.58 -2.96 24.68
C TRP A 80 -5.50 -3.60 23.63
N SER A 81 -5.75 -2.94 22.50
CA SER A 81 -6.67 -3.42 21.47
C SER A 81 -5.95 -4.25 20.41
N LYS A 82 -6.59 -5.34 19.98
CA LYS A 82 -6.17 -6.12 18.82
C LYS A 82 -6.49 -5.43 17.49
N VAL A 83 -7.28 -4.35 17.52
CA VAL A 83 -7.61 -3.57 16.32
C VAL A 83 -6.41 -2.70 15.96
N PRO A 84 -5.80 -2.88 14.76
CA PRO A 84 -4.71 -2.03 14.33
C PRO A 84 -5.20 -0.60 14.07
N GLY A 85 -4.29 0.36 14.23
CA GLY A 85 -4.56 1.75 13.86
C GLY A 85 -4.69 1.93 12.34
N LEU A 86 -5.14 3.11 11.95
CA LEU A 86 -5.14 3.55 10.56
C LEU A 86 -3.72 3.92 10.14
N VAL A 87 -3.25 3.33 9.05
CA VAL A 87 -1.97 3.71 8.45
C VAL A 87 -2.23 4.81 7.44
N TYR A 88 -1.53 5.92 7.60
CA TYR A 88 -1.48 6.99 6.60
C TYR A 88 -0.10 7.03 5.98
N ILE A 89 -0.04 6.99 4.65
CA ILE A 89 1.18 7.19 3.87
C ILE A 89 1.08 8.57 3.21
N CYS A 90 2.11 9.40 3.39
CA CYS A 90 2.18 10.73 2.79
C CYS A 90 2.91 10.64 1.46
N VAL A 91 2.18 10.86 0.37
CA VAL A 91 2.71 10.87 -0.99
C VAL A 91 3.09 12.32 -1.36
N PRO A 92 4.37 12.63 -1.60
CA PRO A 92 4.78 13.98 -1.98
C PRO A 92 4.10 14.45 -3.28
N LYS A 93 3.95 15.76 -3.46
CA LYS A 93 3.51 16.32 -4.74
C LYS A 93 4.67 16.32 -5.73
N GLY A 94 4.40 16.00 -6.99
CA GLY A 94 5.40 16.01 -8.07
C GLY A 94 6.00 14.64 -8.39
N VAL A 95 5.74 13.63 -7.57
CA VAL A 95 6.19 12.23 -7.75
C VAL A 95 5.15 11.39 -8.50
N GLN A 96 4.05 12.01 -8.92
CA GLN A 96 2.95 11.31 -9.56
C GLN A 96 3.37 10.86 -10.96
N ASP A 97 3.10 9.60 -11.25
CA ASP A 97 3.28 9.08 -12.60
C ASP A 97 2.20 9.64 -13.53
N LYS A 98 2.57 9.86 -14.80
CA LYS A 98 1.66 10.35 -15.84
C LYS A 98 0.40 9.49 -15.99
N TYR A 99 0.52 8.18 -15.80
CA TYR A 99 -0.60 7.24 -15.98
C TYR A 99 -1.19 6.80 -14.65
N MET A 100 -0.36 6.24 -13.77
CA MET A 100 -0.79 5.66 -12.51
C MET A 100 0.41 5.56 -11.58
N THR A 101 0.29 6.17 -10.41
CA THR A 101 1.34 6.10 -9.38
C THR A 101 1.20 4.80 -8.63
N VAL A 102 2.30 4.06 -8.46
CA VAL A 102 2.31 2.80 -7.71
C VAL A 102 3.22 2.98 -6.51
N LEU A 103 2.71 2.67 -5.33
CA LEU A 103 3.53 2.61 -4.12
C LEU A 103 3.95 1.17 -3.87
N ARG A 104 5.22 0.97 -3.55
CA ARG A 104 5.79 -0.28 -3.05
C ARG A 104 5.90 -0.17 -1.53
N VAL A 105 5.13 -0.99 -0.81
CA VAL A 105 5.11 -1.05 0.65
C VAL A 105 5.75 -2.35 1.09
N GLU A 106 6.94 -2.27 1.70
CA GLU A 106 7.60 -3.44 2.28
C GLU A 106 7.09 -3.71 3.69
N LEU A 107 6.71 -4.95 3.93
CA LEU A 107 6.19 -5.42 5.21
C LEU A 107 7.26 -6.20 5.97
N ASP A 108 7.08 -6.26 7.30
CA ASP A 108 7.91 -7.06 8.18
C ASP A 108 7.80 -8.57 7.92
N ALA A 109 6.59 -9.02 7.58
CA ALA A 109 6.20 -10.40 7.31
C ALA A 109 5.15 -10.45 6.17
N PRO A 110 4.72 -11.64 5.72
CA PRO A 110 3.60 -11.75 4.78
C PRO A 110 2.36 -10.98 5.24
N LEU A 111 1.62 -10.41 4.30
CA LEU A 111 0.46 -9.57 4.56
C LEU A 111 -0.52 -10.23 5.55
N SER A 112 -0.81 -9.51 6.63
CA SER A 112 -1.78 -9.85 7.65
C SER A 112 -2.75 -8.69 7.86
N LEU A 113 -4.04 -8.98 7.72
CA LEU A 113 -5.11 -7.99 7.82
C LEU A 113 -6.07 -8.30 8.99
N TYR A 114 -6.35 -7.30 9.80
CA TYR A 114 -7.50 -7.30 10.69
C TYR A 114 -8.78 -7.04 9.89
N ARG A 115 -9.65 -8.04 9.82
CA ARG A 115 -10.93 -7.98 9.09
C ARG A 115 -12.15 -7.81 9.99
N GLY A 116 -11.93 -7.74 11.30
CA GLY A 116 -12.99 -7.79 12.32
C GLY A 116 -13.81 -9.08 12.26
N LYS A 117 -14.52 -9.37 13.36
CA LYS A 117 -15.87 -9.91 13.22
C LYS A 117 -16.74 -8.67 13.17
N GLY A 118 -17.37 -8.38 12.03
CA GLY A 118 -18.40 -7.35 11.99
C GLY A 118 -19.41 -7.64 13.10
N GLY A 119 -19.69 -6.67 13.95
CA GLY A 119 -20.98 -6.69 14.63
C GLY A 119 -22.05 -6.73 13.54
N LEU A 120 -22.97 -7.68 13.67
CA LEU A 120 -24.21 -7.72 12.90
C LEU A 120 -24.89 -6.35 12.90
#